data_AF-A0A539EAY2-F1
#
_entry.id   AF-A0A539EAY2-F1
#
_cell.length_a   1.000
_cell.length_b   1.000
_cell.length_c   1.000
_cell.angle_alpha   90.00
_cell.angle_beta   90.00
_cell.angle_gamma   90.00
#
_symmetry.space_group_name_H-M   'P 1'
#
loop_
_entity.id
_entity.type
_entity.pdbx_description
1 polymer ?
#
loop_
_entity_poly.entity_id
_entity_poly.type
_entity_poly.pdbx_seq_one_letter_code
_entity_poly.pdbx_strand_id
1 'polypeptide(L)'
;MTTKPSLDGIFKPQSVAVVGASNRPGNIGREIVHNLIEFEFQGPVFPVNPNLRTLHSLKAYPSVDAIPDPVDLAVIVVPKDQVSTVVEACGRKG
;
A
#
# COMPACT_ATOMS: atom_id res chain seq x y z
N MET A 1 7.33 26.71 -19.11
CA MET A 1 8.01 26.27 -17.88
C MET A 1 7.59 24.85 -17.60
N THR A 2 8.42 23.87 -17.94
CA THR A 2 8.18 22.45 -17.61
C THR A 2 8.60 22.24 -16.16
N THR A 3 7.64 22.20 -15.24
CA THR A 3 7.91 21.84 -13.84
C THR A 3 8.45 20.42 -13.82
N LYS A 4 9.63 20.22 -13.21
CA LYS A 4 10.10 18.85 -12.93
C LYS A 4 9.05 18.16 -12.07
N PRO A 5 8.64 16.92 -12.39
CA PRO A 5 7.74 16.18 -11.53
C PRO A 5 8.35 16.04 -10.14
N SER A 6 7.57 16.36 -9.10
CA SER A 6 8.00 16.22 -7.72
C SER A 6 8.08 14.73 -7.34
N LEU A 7 9.03 14.39 -6.47
CA LEU A 7 9.13 13.07 -5.85
C LEU A 7 8.43 13.02 -4.48
N ASP A 8 7.64 14.05 -4.13
CA ASP A 8 6.93 14.12 -2.85
C ASP A 8 5.98 12.93 -2.66
N GLY A 9 5.41 12.34 -3.71
CA GLY A 9 4.60 11.11 -3.60
C GLY A 9 5.36 9.91 -3.04
N ILE A 10 6.70 9.90 -3.15
CA ILE A 10 7.56 8.85 -2.59
C ILE A 10 8.04 9.24 -1.18
N PHE A 11 8.47 10.49 -1.00
CA PHE A 11 9.15 10.92 0.23
C PHE A 11 8.24 11.56 1.28
N LYS A 12 7.04 12.00 0.89
CA LYS A 12 6.04 12.67 1.74
C LYS A 12 4.60 12.22 1.40
N PRO A 13 4.34 10.91 1.25
CA PRO A 13 2.98 10.44 0.96
C PRO A 13 2.04 10.81 2.12
N GLN A 14 0.82 11.21 1.80
CA GLN A 14 -0.24 11.40 2.79
C GLN A 14 -0.97 10.09 3.08
N SER A 15 -0.83 9.07 2.23
CA SER A 15 -1.45 7.75 2.40
C SER A 15 -0.61 6.65 1.75
N VAL A 16 -0.62 5.44 2.33
CA VAL A 16 0.18 4.31 1.83
C VAL A 16 -0.65 3.04 1.72
N ALA A 17 -0.68 2.42 0.54
CA ALA A 17 -1.19 1.07 0.36
C ALA A 17 -0.04 0.05 0.36
N VAL A 18 -0.17 -1.04 1.12
CA VAL A 18 0.81 -2.14 1.14
C VAL A 18 0.18 -3.37 0.52
N VAL A 19 0.53 -3.64 -0.74
CA VAL A 19 -0.02 -4.76 -1.53
C VAL A 19 0.80 -6.02 -1.32
N GLY A 20 0.12 -7.11 -0.95
CA GLY A 20 0.78 -8.32 -0.46
C GLY A 20 0.98 -8.33 1.05
N ALA A 21 0.24 -7.49 1.79
CA ALA A 21 0.17 -7.55 3.24
C ALA A 21 -0.31 -8.94 3.69
N SER A 22 0.16 -9.41 4.85
CA SER A 22 -0.19 -10.72 5.39
C SER A 22 -0.19 -10.68 6.92
N ASN A 23 -0.88 -11.63 7.56
CA ASN A 23 -0.75 -11.87 9.00
C ASN A 23 0.32 -12.92 9.33
N ARG A 24 0.96 -13.53 8.32
CA ARG A 24 2.02 -14.52 8.51
C ARG A 24 3.27 -13.85 9.08
N PRO A 25 3.82 -14.34 10.22
CA PRO A 25 5.09 -13.85 10.74
C PRO A 25 6.22 -13.96 9.71
N GLY A 26 7.07 -12.93 9.61
CA GLY A 26 8.19 -12.89 8.66
C GLY A 26 7.80 -12.60 7.21
N ASN A 27 6.53 -12.35 6.91
CA ASN A 27 6.12 -11.85 5.60
C ASN A 27 6.52 -10.38 5.44
N ILE A 28 7.17 -10.03 4.33
CA ILE A 28 7.69 -8.68 4.08
C ILE A 28 6.57 -7.62 4.11
N GLY A 29 5.41 -7.89 3.52
CA GLY A 29 4.26 -6.98 3.53
C GLY A 29 3.70 -6.74 4.94
N ARG A 30 3.72 -7.75 5.81
CA ARG A 30 3.41 -7.61 7.23
C ARG A 30 4.37 -6.64 7.92
N GLU A 31 5.66 -6.87 7.75
CA GLU A 31 6.70 -6.07 8.41
C GLU A 31 6.68 -4.61 7.92
N ILE A 32 6.38 -4.35 6.66
CA ILE A 32 6.22 -2.98 6.15
C ILE A 32 5.04 -2.27 6.83
N VAL A 33 3.88 -2.93 6.96
CA VAL A 33 2.74 -2.37 7.70
C VAL A 33 3.11 -2.13 9.15
N HIS A 34 3.81 -3.08 9.79
CA HIS A 34 4.30 -2.93 11.15
C HIS A 34 5.21 -1.72 11.32
N ASN A 35 6.20 -1.54 10.44
CA ASN A 35 7.14 -0.42 10.48
C ASN A 35 6.41 0.92 10.29
N LEU A 36 5.43 1.02 9.38
CA LEU A 36 4.66 2.25 9.21
C LEU A 36 3.91 2.64 10.49
N ILE A 37 3.43 1.66 11.26
CA ILE A 37 2.77 1.90 12.55
C ILE A 37 3.79 2.25 13.64
N GLU A 38 4.86 1.45 13.75
CA GLU A 38 5.90 1.59 14.78
C GLU A 38 6.61 2.94 14.70
N PHE A 39 6.88 3.42 13.47
CA PHE A 39 7.49 4.74 13.22
C PHE A 39 6.46 5.86 13.04
N GLU A 40 5.22 5.65 13.50
CA GLU A 40 4.19 6.68 13.61
C GLU A 40 3.90 7.43 12.30
N PHE A 41 3.77 6.71 11.18
CA PHE A 41 3.31 7.32 9.94
C PHE A 41 1.95 7.98 10.17
N GLN A 42 1.85 9.27 9.85
CA GLN A 42 0.71 10.12 10.22
C GLN A 42 -0.49 10.00 9.25
N GLY A 43 -0.30 9.35 8.10
CA GLY A 43 -1.35 9.11 7.12
C GLY A 43 -2.04 7.75 7.28
N PRO A 44 -3.17 7.50 6.61
CA PRO A 44 -3.78 6.18 6.59
C PRO A 44 -2.86 5.14 5.91
N VAL A 45 -2.81 3.97 6.53
CA VAL A 45 -2.14 2.78 6.01
C VAL A 45 -3.21 1.78 5.58
N PHE A 46 -3.15 1.33 4.34
CA PHE A 46 -4.09 0.38 3.75
C PHE A 46 -3.41 -0.95 3.43
N PRO A 47 -3.51 -1.96 4.31
CA PRO A 47 -3.12 -3.32 3.96
C PRO A 47 -3.98 -3.85 2.82
N VAL A 48 -3.38 -4.42 1.78
CA VAL A 48 -4.10 -4.99 0.63
C VAL A 48 -3.78 -6.48 0.47
N ASN A 49 -4.81 -7.30 0.65
CA ASN A 49 -4.80 -8.74 0.45
C ASN A 49 -6.25 -9.29 0.32
N PRO A 50 -6.59 -10.02 -0.76
CA PRO A 50 -7.93 -10.61 -0.98
C PRO A 50 -8.47 -11.47 0.16
N ASN A 51 -7.59 -12.13 0.90
CA ASN A 51 -7.92 -13.12 1.93
C ASN A 51 -7.82 -12.56 3.36
N LEU A 52 -7.49 -11.28 3.51
CA LEU A 52 -7.27 -10.64 4.79
C LEU A 52 -8.37 -9.61 5.05
N ARG A 53 -8.98 -9.65 6.23
CA ARG A 53 -9.98 -8.65 6.66
C ARG A 53 -9.37 -7.53 7.50
N THR A 54 -8.40 -7.88 8.34
CA THR A 54 -7.72 -6.93 9.23
C THR A 54 -6.26 -7.32 9.43
N LEU A 55 -5.41 -6.32 9.70
CA LEU A 55 -4.01 -6.50 10.07
C LEU A 55 -3.61 -5.38 11.04
N HIS A 56 -3.07 -5.72 12.22
CA HIS A 56 -2.73 -4.74 13.27
C HIS A 56 -3.88 -3.76 13.58
N SER A 57 -5.11 -4.28 13.65
CA SER A 57 -6.35 -3.50 13.83
C SER A 57 -6.70 -2.53 12.68
N LEU A 58 -5.90 -2.47 11.62
CA LEU A 58 -6.23 -1.78 10.39
C LEU A 58 -7.15 -2.64 9.53
N LYS A 59 -8.11 -2.01 8.86
CA LYS A 59 -8.95 -2.66 7.85
C LYS A 59 -8.11 -3.01 6.63
N ALA A 60 -8.15 -4.27 6.22
CA ALA A 60 -7.51 -4.70 4.98
C ALA A 60 -8.52 -4.68 3.82
N TYR A 61 -8.02 -4.44 2.62
CA TYR A 61 -8.81 -4.36 1.40
C TYR A 61 -8.42 -5.48 0.42
N PRO A 62 -9.36 -6.01 -0.37
CA PRO A 62 -9.05 -7.11 -1.29
C PRO A 62 -8.23 -6.66 -2.51
N SER A 63 -8.28 -5.39 -2.88
CA SER A 63 -7.51 -4.77 -3.96
C SER A 63 -7.30 -3.28 -3.68
N VAL A 64 -6.37 -2.66 -4.41
CA VAL A 64 -6.15 -1.20 -4.34
C VAL A 64 -7.40 -0.44 -4.79
N ASP A 65 -8.09 -0.95 -5.82
CA ASP A 65 -9.34 -0.37 -6.35
C ASP A 65 -10.48 -0.35 -5.30
N ALA A 66 -10.44 -1.23 -4.30
CA ALA A 66 -11.47 -1.32 -3.26
C ALA A 66 -11.26 -0.32 -2.11
N ILE A 67 -10.14 0.41 -2.08
CA ILE A 67 -9.89 1.45 -1.09
C ILE A 67 -10.75 2.66 -1.46
N PRO A 68 -11.62 3.19 -0.57
CA PRO A 68 -12.45 4.34 -0.89
C PRO A 68 -11.66 5.65 -0.98
N ASP A 69 -10.62 5.77 -0.15
CA ASP A 69 -9.81 6.99 0.00
C ASP A 69 -8.69 7.06 -1.06
N PRO A 70 -8.10 8.25 -1.31
CA PRO A 70 -6.92 8.39 -2.16
C PRO A 70 -5.74 7.55 -1.66
N VAL A 71 -4.87 7.14 -2.60
CA VAL A 71 -3.63 6.40 -2.31
C VAL A 71 -2.48 7.11 -3.00
N ASP A 72 -1.56 7.68 -2.23
CA ASP A 72 -0.44 8.47 -2.76
C ASP A 72 0.75 7.58 -3.11
N LEU A 73 0.96 6.50 -2.34
CA LEU A 73 2.05 5.55 -2.51
C LEU A 73 1.54 4.12 -2.38
N ALA A 74 1.91 3.25 -3.31
CA ALA A 74 1.71 1.81 -3.22
C ALA A 74 3.04 1.07 -3.10
N VAL A 75 3.20 0.27 -2.04
CA VAL A 75 4.33 -0.64 -1.85
C VAL A 75 3.90 -2.03 -2.30
N ILE A 76 4.48 -2.53 -3.38
CA ILE A 76 4.06 -3.78 -4.04
C ILE A 76 4.98 -4.93 -3.64
N VAL A 77 4.44 -5.90 -2.89
CA VAL A 77 5.15 -7.04 -2.31
C VAL A 77 4.41 -8.34 -2.64
N VAL A 78 4.21 -8.58 -3.93
CA VAL A 78 3.47 -9.74 -4.46
C VAL A 78 4.37 -10.62 -5.32
N PRO A 79 3.98 -11.89 -5.60
CA PRO A 79 4.64 -12.72 -6.59
C PRO A 79 4.79 -12.02 -7.95
N LYS A 80 5.88 -12.33 -8.66
CA LYS A 80 6.28 -11.67 -9.92
C LYS A 80 5.15 -11.61 -10.96
N ASP A 81 4.40 -12.69 -11.10
CA ASP A 81 3.30 -12.84 -12.05
C ASP A 81 2.09 -11.93 -11.76
N GLN A 82 1.98 -11.40 -10.55
CA GLN A 82 0.90 -10.51 -10.14
C GLN A 82 1.27 -9.02 -10.24
N VAL A 83 2.56 -8.69 -10.40
CA VAL A 83 3.05 -7.29 -10.35
C VAL A 83 2.37 -6.42 -11.40
N SER A 84 2.30 -6.86 -12.66
CA SER A 84 1.68 -6.07 -13.74
C SER A 84 0.23 -5.73 -13.44
N THR A 85 -0.56 -6.69 -12.98
CA THR A 85 -1.97 -6.48 -12.60
C THR A 85 -2.12 -5.47 -11.47
N VAL A 86 -1.23 -5.52 -10.46
CA VAL A 86 -1.25 -4.56 -9.35
C VAL A 86 -0.86 -3.17 -9.81
N VAL A 87 0.18 -3.04 -10.65
CA VAL A 87 0.60 -1.75 -11.20
C VAL A 87 -0.52 -1.11 -12.02
N GLU A 88 -1.22 -1.88 -12.83
CA GLU A 88 -2.38 -1.39 -13.58
C GLU A 88 -3.52 -0.94 -12.66
N ALA A 89 -3.78 -1.66 -11.56
CA ALA A 89 -4.75 -1.24 -10.55
C ALA A 89 -4.34 0.06 -9.87
N CYS A 90 -3.06 0.22 -9.52
CA CYS A 90 -2.53 1.48 -9.00
C CYS A 90 -2.77 2.61 -10.01
N GLY A 91 -2.42 2.43 -11.28
CA GLY A 91 -2.62 3.46 -12.30
C GLY A 91 -4.10 3.84 -12.56
N ARG A 92 -5.06 2.94 -12.28
CA ARG A 92 -6.49 3.29 -12.29
C ARG A 92 -6.92 4.07 -11.05
N LYS A 93 -6.28 3.82 -9.90
CA LYS A 93 -6.60 4.46 -8.61
C LYS A 93 -6.17 5.92 -8.56
N GLY A 94 -5.07 6.28 -9.24
CA GLY A 94 -4.49 7.62 -9.30
C GLY A 94 -2.97 7.57 -9.42
#